data_AF-L1JD49-F1
#
_entry.id   AF-L1JD49-F1
#
_cell.length_a   1.000
_cell.length_b   1.000
_cell.length_c   1.000
_cell.angle_alpha   90.00
_cell.angle_beta   90.00
_cell.angle_gamma   90.00
#
_symmetry.space_group_name_H-M   'P 1'
#
loop_
_entity.id
_entity.type
_entity.pdbx_description
1 polymer ?
#
loop_
_entity_poly.entity_id
_entity_poly.type
_entity_poly.pdbx_seq_one_letter_code
_entity_poly.pdbx_strand_id
1 'polypeptide(L)'
;MSFSGSFESGQMNAQPEAKRAGIKILQCNNEYCQYERRNNGNIEWASQSNRLVNLNFDSKPQLVLIIKKPNAPPLSLALKEVAHFLRDEKNLQVILLPLLASVLVLFSSTLSDEPSTSKVAVEPAVKAEFPDLPWLISLGPPGCTANQYCPDTLRSIDFVICLGGDGTIMWVNGLYNGPCPPIVSFAMGSLGFLTPFDFSDYKKVITRVMRNEMKVEIRTRLWCTVHNDMRRKIADFITLNEVSVDRGPSPYLTNIECFCDDRFVCASQGDGIIVATPTGSTAYSLAAGGSMVHPDVPGMLLTPICASVLSFRPIVFPDSVTLRLQVPVDSSVSAWCSFDGRNAMSLSKGWSVTVITSKWPLPLVARSGGEDDWFNGVMETLNWNNRKVQGGFARTCSGDSIPGEKSKN
;
A
#
# COMPACT_ATOMS: atom_id res chain seq x y z
N MET A 1 -33.34 -19.98 -9.57
CA MET A 1 -32.35 -20.68 -10.42
C MET A 1 -30.98 -20.17 -10.02
N SER A 2 -30.21 -21.02 -9.38
CA SER A 2 -28.83 -20.80 -8.96
C SER A 2 -27.92 -20.76 -10.18
N PHE A 3 -27.25 -19.63 -10.44
CA PHE A 3 -26.24 -19.54 -11.48
C PHE A 3 -24.86 -19.36 -10.84
N SER A 4 -24.13 -20.48 -10.80
CA SER A 4 -22.69 -20.55 -10.66
C SER A 4 -22.04 -19.98 -11.92
N GLY A 5 -21.50 -18.77 -11.84
CA GLY A 5 -20.68 -18.18 -12.91
C GLY A 5 -19.29 -18.81 -12.89
N SER A 6 -19.07 -19.78 -13.75
CA SER A 6 -17.74 -20.31 -14.09
C SER A 6 -16.87 -19.20 -14.69
N PHE A 7 -15.68 -19.00 -14.11
CA PHE A 7 -14.61 -18.19 -14.70
C PHE A 7 -14.20 -18.80 -16.05
N GLU A 8 -14.67 -18.23 -17.16
CA GLU A 8 -14.06 -18.48 -18.46
C GLU A 8 -12.77 -17.66 -18.56
N SER A 9 -11.64 -18.35 -18.42
CA SER A 9 -10.32 -17.82 -18.71
C SER A 9 -10.21 -17.55 -20.22
N GLY A 10 -10.41 -16.29 -20.61
CA GLY A 10 -10.00 -15.82 -21.94
C GLY A 10 -8.51 -16.08 -22.13
N GLN A 11 -8.16 -16.92 -23.11
CA GLN A 11 -6.79 -17.21 -23.50
C GLN A 11 -6.13 -15.92 -24.01
N MET A 12 -5.45 -15.20 -23.11
CA MET A 12 -4.42 -14.24 -23.51
C MET A 12 -3.22 -15.05 -24.00
N ASN A 13 -2.79 -14.80 -25.23
CA ASN A 13 -1.56 -15.35 -25.81
C ASN A 13 -0.42 -15.30 -24.79
N ALA A 14 0.16 -16.45 -24.47
CA ALA A 14 1.27 -16.60 -23.55
C ALA A 14 2.50 -15.87 -24.10
N GLN A 15 2.73 -14.65 -23.60
CA GLN A 15 3.99 -13.93 -23.79
C GLN A 15 5.11 -14.66 -23.02
N PRO A 16 6.36 -14.66 -23.53
CA PRO A 16 7.46 -15.33 -22.86
C PRO A 16 7.66 -14.76 -21.46
N GLU A 17 7.49 -15.61 -20.45
CA GLU A 17 7.50 -15.21 -19.04
C GLU A 17 8.91 -14.76 -18.62
N ALA A 18 9.02 -13.51 -18.15
CA ALA A 18 10.24 -12.99 -17.53
C ALA A 18 10.58 -13.83 -16.29
N LYS A 19 11.78 -14.41 -16.27
CA LYS A 19 12.21 -15.34 -15.21
C LYS A 19 12.61 -14.57 -13.94
N ARG A 20 11.73 -14.56 -12.96
CA ARG A 20 12.01 -14.15 -11.58
C ARG A 20 12.61 -15.31 -10.78
N ALA A 21 13.40 -15.02 -9.73
CA ALA A 21 13.78 -16.06 -8.77
C ALA A 21 12.52 -16.72 -8.19
N GLY A 22 12.50 -18.07 -8.16
CA GLY A 22 11.40 -18.80 -7.55
C GLY A 22 11.27 -18.41 -6.07
N ILE A 23 10.05 -18.27 -5.57
CA ILE A 23 9.78 -17.97 -4.17
C ILE A 23 8.97 -19.12 -3.59
N LYS A 24 9.44 -19.64 -2.46
CA LYS A 24 8.70 -20.57 -1.61
C LYS A 24 8.28 -19.87 -0.34
N ILE A 25 7.01 -20.03 -0.01
CA ILE A 25 6.46 -19.57 1.24
C ILE A 25 6.27 -20.79 2.13
N LEU A 26 6.82 -20.74 3.35
CA LEU A 26 6.58 -21.75 4.37
C LEU A 26 5.52 -21.21 5.33
N GLN A 27 4.36 -21.84 5.33
CA GLN A 27 3.28 -21.56 6.27
C GLN A 27 3.24 -22.66 7.33
N CYS A 28 3.24 -22.28 8.60
CA CYS A 28 3.16 -23.21 9.71
C CYS A 28 1.88 -22.97 10.51
N ASN A 29 1.07 -24.01 10.64
CA ASN A 29 0.03 -24.10 11.66
C ASN A 29 0.63 -24.72 12.93
N ASN A 30 -0.12 -24.77 14.03
CA ASN A 30 0.39 -25.32 15.30
C ASN A 30 0.79 -26.80 15.23
N GLU A 31 0.40 -27.52 14.17
CA GLU A 31 0.62 -28.98 14.03
C GLU A 31 1.48 -29.36 12.80
N TYR A 32 1.56 -28.52 11.76
CA TYR A 32 2.30 -28.84 10.53
C TYR A 32 2.77 -27.59 9.78
N CYS A 33 3.92 -27.70 9.11
CA CYS A 33 4.44 -26.69 8.20
C CYS A 33 4.34 -27.19 6.75
N GLN A 34 3.70 -26.40 5.88
CA GLN A 34 3.55 -26.71 4.46
C GLN A 34 4.24 -25.65 3.61
N TYR A 35 5.07 -26.10 2.66
CA TYR A 35 5.62 -25.23 1.62
C TYR A 35 4.58 -25.04 0.53
N GLU A 36 4.16 -23.81 0.31
CA GLU A 36 3.43 -23.44 -0.90
C GLU A 36 4.43 -22.98 -1.96
N ARG A 37 4.51 -23.75 -3.05
CA ARG A 37 5.26 -23.36 -4.24
C ARG A 37 4.34 -22.51 -5.11
N ARG A 38 4.65 -21.23 -5.24
CA ARG A 38 3.90 -20.34 -6.12
C ARG A 38 4.60 -20.27 -7.48
N ASN A 39 3.84 -20.45 -8.56
CA ASN A 39 4.37 -20.53 -9.91
C ASN A 39 5.14 -19.24 -10.28
N ASN A 40 6.32 -19.39 -10.86
CA ASN A 40 7.13 -18.30 -11.44
C ASN A 40 7.55 -17.17 -10.48
N GLY A 41 7.61 -17.41 -9.17
CA GLY A 41 8.03 -16.41 -8.18
C GLY A 41 6.97 -15.36 -7.84
N ASN A 42 5.74 -15.50 -8.36
CA ASN A 42 4.60 -14.65 -8.03
C ASN A 42 3.99 -15.10 -6.69
N ILE A 43 3.51 -14.17 -5.87
CA ILE A 43 2.81 -14.52 -4.63
C ILE A 43 1.32 -14.26 -4.88
N GLU A 44 0.55 -15.33 -5.07
CA GLU A 44 -0.92 -15.31 -5.10
C GLU A 44 -1.46 -15.89 -3.78
N TRP A 45 -2.72 -15.70 -3.41
CA TRP A 45 -3.34 -16.35 -2.23
C TRP A 45 -4.80 -16.73 -2.52
N ALA A 46 -5.19 -17.97 -2.17
CA ALA A 46 -6.54 -18.51 -2.44
C ALA A 46 -7.43 -18.58 -1.19
N SER A 47 -6.83 -18.77 0.00
CA SER A 47 -7.50 -18.64 1.30
C SER A 47 -6.46 -18.16 2.32
N GLN A 48 -6.65 -16.99 2.92
CA GLN A 48 -5.60 -16.36 3.72
C GLN A 48 -5.47 -17.00 5.10
N SER A 49 -4.30 -17.56 5.38
CA SER A 49 -3.85 -17.80 6.74
C SER A 49 -2.98 -16.60 7.12
N ASN A 50 -3.53 -15.76 7.98
CA ASN A 50 -2.95 -14.47 8.35
C ASN A 50 -1.91 -14.64 9.46
N ARG A 51 -0.77 -15.20 9.09
CA ARG A 51 0.41 -15.30 9.95
C ARG A 51 1.64 -14.93 9.15
N LEU A 52 2.63 -14.37 9.83
CA LEU A 52 3.98 -14.20 9.29
C LEU A 52 4.46 -15.51 8.64
N VAL A 53 4.78 -15.44 7.36
CA VAL A 53 5.27 -16.59 6.60
C VAL A 53 6.76 -16.44 6.32
N ASN A 54 7.50 -17.54 6.28
CA ASN A 54 8.94 -17.45 6.00
C ASN A 54 9.17 -17.18 4.50
N LEU A 55 9.99 -16.17 4.21
CA LEU A 55 10.41 -15.84 2.85
C LEU A 55 11.62 -16.68 2.47
N ASN A 56 11.45 -17.57 1.49
CA ASN A 56 12.56 -18.36 0.95
C ASN A 56 12.68 -18.14 -0.57
N PHE A 57 13.83 -17.67 -1.03
CA PHE A 57 14.18 -17.67 -2.44
C PHE A 57 14.73 -19.05 -2.85
N ASP A 58 14.18 -19.63 -3.91
CA ASP A 58 14.63 -20.90 -4.52
C ASP A 58 16.00 -20.76 -5.19
N SER A 59 16.32 -19.56 -5.66
CA SER A 59 17.59 -19.19 -6.26
C SER A 59 18.04 -17.86 -5.70
N LYS A 60 19.35 -17.64 -5.61
CA LYS A 60 19.89 -16.35 -5.14
C LYS A 60 19.30 -15.20 -5.97
N PRO A 61 18.64 -14.21 -5.34
CA PRO A 61 18.16 -13.01 -6.03
C PRO A 61 19.28 -12.37 -6.85
N GLN A 62 18.93 -11.77 -7.98
CA GLN A 62 19.85 -11.09 -8.88
C GLN A 62 19.44 -9.63 -9.09
N LEU A 63 18.15 -9.31 -9.16
CA LEU A 63 17.65 -8.00 -9.53
C LEU A 63 16.86 -7.34 -8.40
N VAL A 64 17.32 -6.16 -7.98
CA VAL A 64 16.71 -5.38 -6.89
C VAL A 64 16.27 -4.03 -7.41
N LEU A 65 15.06 -3.63 -7.06
CA LEU A 65 14.57 -2.27 -7.28
C LEU A 65 14.70 -1.45 -6.00
N ILE A 66 15.42 -0.33 -6.06
CA ILE A 66 15.47 0.65 -4.97
C ILE A 66 14.55 1.82 -5.28
N ILE A 67 13.79 2.25 -4.29
CA ILE A 67 12.88 3.38 -4.34
C ILE A 67 13.14 4.26 -3.12
N LYS A 68 13.33 5.57 -3.33
CA LYS A 68 13.50 6.56 -2.25
C LYS A 68 12.43 7.63 -2.28
N LYS A 69 12.08 8.19 -1.12
CA LYS A 69 11.25 9.39 -1.06
C LYS A 69 11.87 10.54 -1.88
N PRO A 70 11.10 11.28 -2.69
CA PRO A 70 11.59 12.38 -3.51
C PRO A 70 12.13 13.55 -2.67
N ASN A 71 13.00 14.36 -3.27
CA ASN A 71 13.45 15.66 -2.76
C ASN A 71 14.01 15.67 -1.33
N ALA A 72 14.63 14.57 -0.90
CA ALA A 72 15.25 14.48 0.42
C ALA A 72 16.75 14.18 0.28
N PRO A 73 17.63 15.20 0.31
CA PRO A 73 19.07 15.03 0.09
C PRO A 73 19.76 13.97 0.96
N PRO A 74 19.42 13.83 2.27
CA PRO A 74 19.99 12.76 3.10
C PRO A 74 19.69 11.35 2.57
N LEU A 75 18.52 11.14 1.94
CA LEU A 75 18.15 9.85 1.36
C LEU A 75 18.96 9.51 0.11
N SER A 76 19.48 10.52 -0.59
CA SER A 76 20.32 10.28 -1.77
C SER A 76 21.69 9.71 -1.35
N LEU A 77 22.25 10.13 -0.20
CA LEU A 77 23.45 9.52 0.37
C LEU A 77 23.19 8.08 0.82
N ALA A 78 22.11 7.87 1.58
CA ALA A 78 21.67 6.55 2.00
C ALA A 78 21.49 5.59 0.81
N LEU A 79 20.90 6.08 -0.28
CA LEU A 79 20.74 5.30 -1.51
C LEU A 79 22.07 4.91 -2.13
N LYS A 80 23.05 5.83 -2.19
CA LYS A 80 24.40 5.52 -2.69
C LYS A 80 25.04 4.39 -1.87
N GLU A 81 24.95 4.47 -0.53
CA GLU A 81 25.50 3.44 0.36
C GLU A 81 24.86 2.07 0.13
N VAL A 82 23.53 2.02 0.04
CA VAL A 82 22.80 0.78 -0.24
C VAL A 82 23.15 0.24 -1.62
N ALA A 83 23.19 1.08 -2.65
CA ALA A 83 23.50 0.67 -4.02
C ALA A 83 24.90 0.04 -4.11
N HIS A 84 25.91 0.66 -3.51
CA HIS A 84 27.26 0.10 -3.43
C HIS A 84 27.29 -1.22 -2.66
N PHE A 85 26.63 -1.29 -1.50
CA PHE A 85 26.55 -2.54 -0.73
C PHE A 85 25.94 -3.69 -1.55
N LEU A 86 24.85 -3.44 -2.27
CA LEU A 86 24.18 -4.47 -3.08
C LEU A 86 25.05 -4.93 -4.25
N ARG A 87 25.71 -4.01 -4.93
CA ARG A 87 26.58 -4.33 -6.07
C ARG A 87 27.87 -4.99 -5.62
N ASP A 88 28.62 -4.32 -4.76
CA ASP A 88 30.02 -4.63 -4.46
C ASP A 88 30.13 -5.79 -3.47
N GLU A 89 29.27 -5.83 -2.44
CA GLU A 89 29.31 -6.90 -1.42
C GLU A 89 28.35 -8.07 -1.73
N LYS A 90 27.19 -7.80 -2.35
CA LYS A 90 26.17 -8.84 -2.60
C LYS A 90 26.11 -9.36 -4.03
N ASN A 91 26.79 -8.69 -4.96
CA ASN A 91 26.79 -9.00 -6.39
C ASN A 91 25.37 -9.06 -6.99
N LEU A 92 24.59 -7.99 -6.76
CA LEU A 92 23.23 -7.79 -7.27
C LEU A 92 23.19 -6.67 -8.30
N GLN A 93 22.30 -6.80 -9.27
CA GLN A 93 21.93 -5.73 -10.18
C GLN A 93 20.92 -4.81 -9.50
N VAL A 94 21.18 -3.49 -9.57
CA VAL A 94 20.35 -2.48 -8.94
C VAL A 94 19.66 -1.64 -10.00
N ILE A 95 18.35 -1.57 -9.90
CA ILE A 95 17.51 -0.66 -10.64
C ILE A 95 17.10 0.47 -9.70
N LEU A 96 17.18 1.71 -10.18
CA LEU A 96 16.57 2.85 -9.51
C LEU A 96 15.35 3.31 -10.29
N LEU A 97 14.29 3.61 -9.56
CA LEU A 97 13.21 4.41 -10.09
C LEU A 97 13.22 5.76 -9.41
N PRO A 98 13.61 6.84 -10.11
CA PRO A 98 13.51 8.16 -9.51
C PRO A 98 12.02 8.45 -9.30
N LEU A 99 11.63 8.68 -8.04
CA LEU A 99 10.40 9.40 -7.73
C LEU A 99 10.59 10.83 -8.21
N LEU A 100 10.42 11.09 -9.50
CA LEU A 100 10.47 12.44 -10.02
C LEU A 100 9.19 13.16 -9.57
N ALA A 101 9.34 14.23 -8.79
CA ALA A 101 8.23 15.10 -8.42
C ALA A 101 7.47 15.63 -9.65
N SER A 102 8.13 15.72 -10.81
CA SER A 102 7.50 16.10 -12.09
C SER A 102 6.52 15.05 -12.64
N VAL A 103 6.63 13.77 -12.24
CA VAL A 103 5.62 12.76 -12.60
C VAL A 103 4.34 12.97 -11.76
N LEU A 104 4.46 13.44 -10.51
CA LEU A 104 3.30 13.76 -9.67
C LEU A 104 2.51 14.98 -10.17
N VAL A 105 3.17 15.95 -10.81
CA VAL A 105 2.51 17.16 -11.34
C VAL A 105 1.67 16.85 -12.59
N LEU A 106 2.07 15.88 -13.42
CA LEU A 106 1.33 15.49 -14.62
C LEU A 106 0.05 14.67 -14.37
N PHE A 107 -0.13 14.14 -13.16
CA PHE A 107 -1.41 13.49 -12.78
C PHE A 107 -2.49 14.48 -12.33
N SER A 108 -2.15 15.76 -12.10
CA SER A 108 -3.07 16.77 -11.56
C SER A 108 -3.47 17.88 -12.55
N SER A 109 -2.87 17.96 -13.73
CA SER A 109 -3.21 19.01 -14.70
C SER A 109 -3.32 18.46 -16.12
N THR A 110 -4.46 18.79 -16.73
CA THR A 110 -4.81 18.81 -18.16
C THR A 110 -5.50 17.59 -18.79
N LEU A 111 -6.81 17.48 -18.49
CA LEU A 111 -7.83 17.39 -19.55
C LEU A 111 -7.89 18.77 -20.24
N SER A 112 -6.97 19.02 -21.16
CA SER A 112 -7.11 20.07 -22.17
C SER A 112 -6.36 19.60 -23.40
N ASP A 113 -7.11 19.44 -24.49
CA ASP A 113 -6.64 19.06 -25.81
C ASP A 113 -5.42 19.89 -26.22
N GLU A 114 -4.27 19.22 -26.44
CA GLU A 114 -3.14 19.53 -27.34
C GLU A 114 -1.91 18.68 -26.93
N PRO A 115 -1.41 17.77 -27.78
CA PRO A 115 -0.29 16.90 -27.44
C PRO A 115 1.05 17.63 -27.65
N SER A 116 1.43 18.51 -26.73
CA SER A 116 2.82 19.01 -26.68
C SER A 116 3.68 18.09 -25.80
N THR A 117 4.46 17.25 -26.50
CA THR A 117 5.37 16.25 -25.94
C THR A 117 6.50 16.87 -25.12
N SER A 118 6.29 17.05 -23.82
CA SER A 118 7.37 17.28 -22.87
C SER A 118 7.97 15.94 -22.46
N LYS A 119 8.91 15.42 -23.26
CA LYS A 119 9.68 14.20 -22.96
C LYS A 119 10.63 14.46 -21.79
N VAL A 120 10.18 14.25 -20.55
CA VAL A 120 11.11 14.21 -19.40
C VAL A 120 11.82 12.86 -19.44
N ALA A 121 13.07 12.87 -19.85
CA ALA A 121 13.91 11.68 -19.86
C ALA A 121 14.31 11.33 -18.41
N VAL A 122 13.88 10.16 -17.95
CA VAL A 122 14.14 9.62 -16.61
C VAL A 122 15.62 9.32 -16.39
N GLU A 123 16.33 8.93 -17.45
CA GLU A 123 17.76 8.61 -17.43
C GLU A 123 18.67 9.83 -17.13
N PRO A 124 18.50 11.00 -17.78
CA PRO A 124 19.23 12.22 -17.42
C PRO A 124 19.08 12.68 -15.97
N ALA A 125 17.90 12.55 -15.37
CA ALA A 125 17.68 12.98 -13.99
C ALA A 125 18.40 12.10 -12.98
N VAL A 126 18.38 10.77 -13.19
CA VAL A 126 19.15 9.82 -12.36
C VAL A 126 20.64 10.05 -12.50
N LYS A 127 21.14 10.24 -13.74
CA LYS A 127 22.56 10.53 -13.98
C LYS A 127 22.98 11.88 -13.39
N ALA A 128 22.11 12.89 -13.39
CA ALA A 128 22.38 14.18 -12.79
C ALA A 128 22.44 14.12 -11.25
N GLU A 129 21.55 13.34 -10.62
CA GLU A 129 21.54 13.16 -9.17
C GLU A 129 22.67 12.22 -8.69
N PHE A 130 23.03 11.22 -9.51
CA PHE A 130 24.01 10.18 -9.18
C PHE A 130 25.09 10.04 -10.28
N PRO A 131 25.92 11.07 -10.53
CA PRO A 131 26.96 11.00 -11.55
C PRO A 131 28.01 9.91 -11.26
N ASP A 132 28.22 9.58 -9.98
CA ASP A 132 29.20 8.59 -9.53
C ASP A 132 28.71 7.14 -9.70
N LEU A 133 27.45 6.92 -10.11
CA LEU A 133 26.83 5.59 -10.26
C LEU A 133 26.43 5.32 -11.73
N PRO A 134 27.38 5.25 -12.69
CA PRO A 134 27.07 5.11 -14.12
C PRO A 134 26.45 3.75 -14.49
N TRP A 135 26.60 2.75 -13.62
CA TRP A 135 26.12 1.39 -13.80
C TRP A 135 24.66 1.20 -13.37
N LEU A 136 24.06 2.21 -12.74
CA LEU A 136 22.73 2.13 -12.19
C LEU A 136 21.69 2.20 -13.33
N ILE A 137 20.85 1.17 -13.41
CA ILE A 137 19.86 1.04 -14.47
C ILE A 137 18.62 1.85 -14.07
N SER A 138 18.22 2.81 -14.92
CA SER A 138 16.95 3.52 -14.78
C SER A 138 15.87 2.76 -15.53
N LEU A 139 14.69 2.56 -14.94
CA LEU A 139 13.53 2.07 -15.72
C LEU A 139 13.06 3.21 -16.63
N GLY A 140 13.54 3.19 -17.87
CA GLY A 140 13.07 4.03 -18.95
C GLY A 140 13.94 3.86 -20.20
N PRO A 141 13.45 3.17 -21.26
CA PRO A 141 14.15 3.11 -22.53
C PRO A 141 13.72 4.23 -23.50
N PRO A 142 14.56 4.56 -24.50
CA PRO A 142 14.17 5.39 -25.63
C PRO A 142 13.02 4.73 -26.40
N GLY A 143 11.84 5.34 -26.38
CA GLY A 143 10.65 4.88 -27.09
C GLY A 143 9.44 4.55 -26.21
N CYS A 144 9.61 4.45 -24.89
CA CYS A 144 8.47 4.41 -23.98
C CYS A 144 7.91 5.85 -23.80
N THR A 145 6.59 6.01 -23.93
CA THR A 145 5.92 7.27 -23.59
C THR A 145 6.05 7.53 -22.10
N ALA A 146 6.09 8.82 -21.70
CA ALA A 146 6.45 9.29 -20.36
C ALA A 146 5.61 8.74 -19.18
N ASN A 147 4.62 7.89 -19.45
CA ASN A 147 3.63 7.39 -18.50
C ASN A 147 3.62 5.86 -18.33
N GLN A 148 4.52 5.09 -18.97
CA GLN A 148 4.54 3.63 -18.86
C GLN A 148 5.95 3.08 -18.60
N TYR A 149 6.14 2.52 -17.39
CA TYR A 149 7.28 1.68 -17.05
C TYR A 149 7.27 0.41 -17.90
N CYS A 150 8.44 -0.13 -18.28
CA CYS A 150 8.52 -1.39 -19.01
C CYS A 150 7.95 -2.54 -18.14
N PRO A 151 6.78 -3.12 -18.49
CA PRO A 151 6.14 -4.13 -17.64
C PRO A 151 7.00 -5.38 -17.47
N ASP A 152 7.79 -5.72 -18.49
CA ASP A 152 8.68 -6.90 -18.47
C ASP A 152 9.80 -6.75 -17.45
N THR A 153 10.36 -5.55 -17.30
CA THR A 153 11.39 -5.29 -16.30
C THR A 153 10.82 -5.27 -14.88
N LEU A 154 9.59 -4.76 -14.70
CA LEU A 154 8.94 -4.80 -13.38
C LEU A 154 8.67 -6.25 -12.93
N ARG A 155 8.32 -7.14 -13.88
CA ARG A 155 8.10 -8.56 -13.60
C ARG A 155 9.36 -9.33 -13.23
N SER A 156 10.55 -8.87 -13.65
CA SER A 156 11.81 -9.54 -13.36
C SER A 156 12.45 -9.16 -12.02
N ILE A 157 11.86 -8.22 -11.26
CA ILE A 157 12.41 -7.77 -9.98
C ILE A 157 12.23 -8.85 -8.91
N ASP A 158 13.31 -9.25 -8.24
CA ASP A 158 13.26 -10.29 -7.21
C ASP A 158 12.73 -9.76 -5.87
N PHE A 159 13.17 -8.57 -5.45
CA PHE A 159 12.65 -7.85 -4.28
C PHE A 159 12.85 -6.34 -4.41
N VAL A 160 12.10 -5.57 -3.62
CA VAL A 160 12.12 -4.09 -3.62
C VAL A 160 12.67 -3.58 -2.30
N ILE A 161 13.51 -2.55 -2.36
CA ILE A 161 13.97 -1.80 -1.19
C ILE A 161 13.36 -0.41 -1.20
N CYS A 162 12.62 -0.06 -0.14
CA CYS A 162 12.05 1.26 0.08
C CYS A 162 12.88 2.03 1.11
N LEU A 163 13.32 3.23 0.75
CA LEU A 163 13.98 4.19 1.64
C LEU A 163 13.03 5.37 1.87
N GLY A 164 12.38 5.46 3.03
CA GLY A 164 11.42 6.52 3.33
C GLY A 164 10.38 6.13 4.35
N GLY A 165 9.12 6.49 4.09
CA GLY A 165 7.97 6.18 4.96
C GLY A 165 6.89 5.41 4.20
N ASP A 166 5.70 5.32 4.79
CA ASP A 166 4.56 4.58 4.25
C ASP A 166 4.16 5.03 2.83
N GLY A 167 4.28 6.33 2.53
CA GLY A 167 4.01 6.87 1.20
C GLY A 167 4.93 6.33 0.08
N THR A 168 6.14 5.88 0.43
CA THR A 168 7.05 5.20 -0.51
C THR A 168 6.49 3.84 -0.90
N ILE A 169 5.92 3.11 0.06
CA ILE A 169 5.32 1.78 -0.17
C ILE A 169 4.02 1.89 -0.98
N MET A 170 3.20 2.91 -0.72
CA MET A 170 2.04 3.21 -1.57
C MET A 170 2.43 3.47 -3.02
N TRP A 171 3.60 4.06 -3.24
CA TRP A 171 4.12 4.24 -4.58
C TRP A 171 4.57 2.94 -5.22
N VAL A 172 5.21 2.05 -4.46
CA VAL A 172 5.50 0.69 -4.94
C VAL A 172 4.22 -0.06 -5.31
N ASN A 173 3.17 0.02 -4.48
CA ASN A 173 1.89 -0.62 -4.76
C ASN A 173 1.35 -0.21 -6.15
N GLY A 174 1.40 1.10 -6.46
CA GLY A 174 0.96 1.63 -7.75
C GLY A 174 1.75 1.16 -8.97
N LEU A 175 2.96 0.59 -8.79
CA LEU A 175 3.74 -0.01 -9.88
C LEU A 175 3.24 -1.40 -10.26
N TYR A 176 2.53 -2.10 -9.37
CA TYR A 176 2.18 -3.52 -9.53
C TYR A 176 0.66 -3.72 -9.53
N ASN A 177 0.05 -3.66 -10.73
CA ASN A 177 -1.34 -4.08 -10.98
C ASN A 177 -1.52 -5.62 -11.03
N GLY A 178 -0.70 -6.34 -10.28
CA GLY A 178 -0.59 -7.80 -10.31
C GLY A 178 0.29 -8.30 -9.16
N PRO A 179 0.93 -9.48 -9.28
CA PRO A 179 1.82 -9.98 -8.23
C PRO A 179 2.93 -8.99 -7.89
N CYS A 180 3.12 -8.76 -6.59
CA CYS A 180 4.09 -7.81 -6.08
C CYS A 180 5.29 -8.56 -5.48
N PRO A 181 6.54 -8.13 -5.73
CA PRO A 181 7.71 -8.70 -5.07
C PRO A 181 7.78 -8.35 -3.57
N PRO A 182 8.47 -9.15 -2.73
CA PRO A 182 8.74 -8.81 -1.34
C PRO A 182 9.35 -7.41 -1.21
N ILE A 183 8.78 -6.63 -0.30
CA ILE A 183 9.20 -5.26 -0.03
C ILE A 183 9.97 -5.23 1.28
N VAL A 184 11.21 -4.74 1.24
CA VAL A 184 12.02 -4.42 2.41
C VAL A 184 12.00 -2.91 2.59
N SER A 185 11.48 -2.42 3.71
CA SER A 185 11.28 -0.99 3.92
C SER A 185 12.06 -0.45 5.12
N PHE A 186 12.84 0.60 4.88
CA PHE A 186 13.64 1.28 5.89
C PHE A 186 13.08 2.67 6.17
N ALA A 187 12.74 2.91 7.44
CA ALA A 187 12.37 4.20 7.98
C ALA A 187 13.59 5.13 7.97
N MET A 188 13.41 6.35 7.46
CA MET A 188 14.43 7.42 7.47
C MET A 188 13.91 8.63 8.23
N GLY A 189 13.52 8.39 9.49
CA GLY A 189 12.81 9.34 10.36
C GLY A 189 12.04 8.59 11.45
N SER A 190 10.82 9.04 11.76
CA SER A 190 9.90 8.29 12.62
C SER A 190 9.47 6.97 11.96
N LEU A 191 9.37 5.89 12.75
CA LEU A 191 8.78 4.63 12.29
C LEU A 191 7.32 4.86 11.88
N GLY A 192 6.97 4.38 10.68
CA GLY A 192 5.60 4.29 10.18
C GLY A 192 5.02 2.89 10.34
N PHE A 193 3.77 2.71 9.94
CA PHE A 193 3.06 1.42 10.06
C PHE A 193 3.56 0.36 9.08
N LEU A 194 4.25 0.78 8.00
CA LEU A 194 4.72 -0.09 6.92
C LEU A 194 6.24 -0.11 6.79
N THR A 195 6.97 0.65 7.62
CA THR A 195 8.44 0.74 7.58
C THR A 195 9.03 0.25 8.91
N PRO A 196 9.15 -1.07 9.12
CA PRO A 196 9.48 -1.62 10.44
C PRO A 196 10.98 -1.57 10.76
N PHE A 197 11.85 -1.33 9.79
CA PHE A 197 13.30 -1.32 9.99
C PHE A 197 13.86 0.11 10.06
N ASP A 198 14.77 0.35 11.00
CA ASP A 198 15.60 1.54 10.97
C ASP A 198 16.67 1.41 9.87
N PHE A 199 17.02 2.51 9.22
CA PHE A 199 18.03 2.51 8.17
C PHE A 199 19.39 2.03 8.65
N SER A 200 19.79 2.30 9.91
CA SER A 200 21.08 1.86 10.46
C SER A 200 21.31 0.35 10.36
N ASP A 201 20.24 -0.44 10.34
CA ASP A 201 20.29 -1.91 10.26
C ASP A 201 20.27 -2.47 8.82
N TYR A 202 20.33 -1.62 7.77
CA TYR A 202 20.11 -2.06 6.39
C TYR A 202 21.00 -3.23 5.95
N LYS A 203 22.30 -3.20 6.27
CA LYS A 203 23.25 -4.26 5.90
C LYS A 203 22.86 -5.60 6.51
N LYS A 204 22.44 -5.57 7.78
CA LYS A 204 22.02 -6.76 8.54
C LYS A 204 20.74 -7.32 7.97
N VAL A 205 19.73 -6.47 7.77
CA VAL A 205 18.41 -6.88 7.24
C VAL A 205 18.54 -7.47 5.85
N ILE A 206 19.21 -6.78 4.92
CA ILE A 206 19.39 -7.27 3.54
C ILE A 206 20.17 -8.58 3.52
N THR A 207 21.21 -8.72 4.35
CA THR A 207 21.97 -9.98 4.45
C THR A 207 21.08 -11.13 4.90
N ARG A 208 20.17 -10.91 5.86
CA ARG A 208 19.21 -11.92 6.33
C ARG A 208 18.16 -12.25 5.28
N VAL A 209 17.66 -11.25 4.53
CA VAL A 209 16.76 -11.48 3.39
C VAL A 209 17.40 -12.42 2.37
N MET A 210 18.66 -12.19 2.02
CA MET A 210 19.39 -13.04 1.07
C MET A 210 19.70 -14.45 1.60
N ARG A 211 19.70 -14.65 2.92
CA ARG A 211 19.91 -15.94 3.58
C ARG A 211 18.62 -16.71 3.85
N ASN A 212 17.46 -16.18 3.43
CA ASN A 212 16.15 -16.73 3.72
C ASN A 212 15.84 -16.79 5.24
N GLU A 213 16.37 -15.83 6.01
CA GLU A 213 16.22 -15.75 7.48
C GLU A 213 15.17 -14.71 7.92
N MET A 214 14.25 -14.36 7.02
CA MET A 214 13.26 -13.30 7.21
C MET A 214 11.84 -13.81 6.99
N LYS A 215 10.90 -13.22 7.71
CA LYS A 215 9.46 -13.45 7.53
C LYS A 215 8.85 -12.30 6.72
N VAL A 216 7.74 -12.58 6.06
CA VAL A 216 6.90 -11.59 5.40
C VAL A 216 5.50 -11.60 5.98
N GLU A 217 4.98 -10.40 6.14
CA GLU A 217 3.59 -10.11 6.46
C GLU A 217 2.83 -9.88 5.15
N ILE A 218 1.69 -10.53 5.00
CA ILE A 218 0.90 -10.51 3.76
C ILE A 218 -0.20 -9.48 3.92
N ARG A 219 -0.01 -8.28 3.34
CA ARG A 219 -1.02 -7.22 3.42
C ARG A 219 -2.04 -7.36 2.29
N THR A 220 -3.30 -7.47 2.65
CA THR A 220 -4.42 -7.49 1.70
C THR A 220 -4.46 -6.22 0.85
N ARG A 221 -4.82 -6.36 -0.42
CA ARG A 221 -5.13 -5.24 -1.31
C ARG A 221 -6.58 -5.35 -1.79
N LEU A 222 -7.21 -4.23 -2.14
CA LEU A 222 -8.51 -4.23 -2.80
C LEU A 222 -8.31 -4.18 -4.31
N TRP A 223 -9.17 -4.89 -5.02
CA TRP A 223 -9.36 -4.74 -6.45
C TRP A 223 -10.63 -3.94 -6.67
N CYS A 224 -10.49 -2.78 -7.30
CA CYS A 224 -11.58 -1.86 -7.54
C CYS A 224 -11.84 -1.75 -9.05
N THR A 225 -13.05 -2.07 -9.49
CA THR A 225 -13.46 -1.93 -10.89
C THR A 225 -14.50 -0.83 -11.01
N VAL A 226 -14.21 0.16 -11.86
CA VAL A 226 -15.15 1.24 -12.17
C VAL A 226 -16.05 0.79 -13.31
N HIS A 227 -17.35 0.91 -13.12
CA HIS A 227 -18.39 0.61 -14.09
C HIS A 227 -19.19 1.86 -14.44
N ASN A 228 -19.53 2.01 -15.71
CA ASN A 228 -20.49 3.03 -16.13
C ASN A 228 -21.94 2.63 -15.80
N ASP A 229 -22.87 3.52 -16.16
CA ASP A 229 -24.32 3.33 -16.06
C ASP A 229 -24.85 2.05 -16.72
N MET A 230 -24.24 1.63 -17.84
CA MET A 230 -24.54 0.36 -18.53
C MET A 230 -23.81 -0.86 -17.95
N ARG A 231 -23.22 -0.76 -16.75
CA ARG A 231 -22.39 -1.79 -16.09
C ARG A 231 -21.15 -2.23 -16.87
N ARG A 232 -20.76 -1.48 -17.91
CA ARG A 232 -19.52 -1.74 -18.65
C ARG A 232 -18.34 -1.27 -17.83
N LYS A 233 -17.33 -2.13 -17.74
CA LYS A 233 -16.07 -1.83 -17.09
C LYS A 233 -15.33 -0.73 -17.83
N ILE A 234 -14.90 0.29 -17.09
CA ILE A 234 -14.12 1.43 -17.58
C ILE A 234 -12.64 1.25 -17.23
N ALA A 235 -12.34 0.91 -15.98
CA ALA A 235 -10.98 0.76 -15.48
C ALA A 235 -10.92 -0.15 -14.25
N ASP A 236 -9.74 -0.75 -14.02
CA ASP A 236 -9.40 -1.41 -12.76
C ASP A 236 -8.30 -0.65 -12.04
N PHE A 237 -8.37 -0.69 -10.71
CA PHE A 237 -7.35 -0.17 -9.82
C PHE A 237 -7.09 -1.17 -8.69
N ILE A 238 -5.85 -1.20 -8.22
CA ILE A 238 -5.49 -1.93 -7.00
C ILE A 238 -5.11 -0.92 -5.93
N THR A 239 -5.71 -1.05 -4.75
CA THR A 239 -5.42 -0.19 -3.59
C THR A 239 -4.92 -1.01 -2.41
N LEU A 240 -3.98 -0.45 -1.65
CA LEU A 240 -3.46 -1.07 -0.44
C LEU A 240 -4.22 -0.58 0.80
N ASN A 241 -4.53 0.71 0.87
CA ASN A 241 -5.22 1.29 2.01
C ASN A 241 -6.72 1.38 1.75
N GLU A 242 -7.14 2.19 0.79
CA GLU A 242 -8.56 2.46 0.60
C GLU A 242 -8.95 2.89 -0.81
N VAL A 243 -10.25 2.73 -1.08
CA VAL A 243 -10.97 3.49 -2.10
C VAL A 243 -11.94 4.44 -1.40
N SER A 244 -11.84 5.73 -1.70
CA SER A 244 -12.75 6.75 -1.19
C SER A 244 -13.64 7.26 -2.31
N VAL A 245 -14.94 7.36 -2.05
CA VAL A 245 -15.89 8.04 -2.92
C VAL A 245 -16.44 9.23 -2.17
N ASP A 246 -16.17 10.43 -2.66
CA ASP A 246 -16.49 11.69 -2.00
C ASP A 246 -17.14 12.70 -2.97
N ARG A 247 -17.58 13.84 -2.45
CA ARG A 247 -18.23 14.91 -3.24
C ARG A 247 -17.26 15.70 -4.14
N GLY A 248 -15.95 15.50 -3.99
CA GLY A 248 -14.91 16.26 -4.66
C GLY A 248 -15.04 17.78 -4.45
N PRO A 249 -14.95 18.60 -5.51
CA PRO A 249 -15.05 20.05 -5.41
C PRO A 249 -16.48 20.56 -5.22
N SER A 250 -17.49 19.69 -5.31
CA SER A 250 -18.89 20.12 -5.20
C SER A 250 -19.19 20.64 -3.80
N PRO A 251 -19.87 21.80 -3.65
CA PRO A 251 -20.31 22.30 -2.34
C PRO A 251 -21.53 21.53 -1.79
N TYR A 252 -22.24 20.77 -2.63
CA TYR A 252 -23.41 20.00 -2.21
C TYR A 252 -23.01 18.63 -1.66
N LEU A 253 -23.82 18.10 -0.74
CA LEU A 253 -23.66 16.74 -0.22
C LEU A 253 -23.83 15.73 -1.35
N THR A 254 -22.95 14.72 -1.37
CA THR A 254 -23.07 13.60 -2.30
C THR A 254 -24.02 12.54 -1.72
N ASN A 255 -24.75 11.84 -2.59
CA ASN A 255 -25.53 10.67 -2.22
C ASN A 255 -24.87 9.44 -2.84
N ILE A 256 -24.46 8.49 -2.00
CA ILE A 256 -23.74 7.28 -2.44
C ILE A 256 -24.43 6.07 -1.84
N GLU A 257 -24.93 5.19 -2.69
CA GLU A 257 -25.53 3.92 -2.27
C GLU A 257 -24.47 2.83 -2.18
N CYS A 258 -24.50 2.07 -1.09
CA CYS A 258 -23.64 0.92 -0.88
C CYS A 258 -24.49 -0.35 -0.96
N PHE A 259 -24.03 -1.28 -1.80
CA PHE A 259 -24.59 -2.62 -1.94
C PHE A 259 -23.55 -3.66 -1.53
N CYS A 260 -23.98 -4.73 -0.87
CA CYS A 260 -23.16 -5.89 -0.54
C CYS A 260 -23.78 -7.12 -1.23
N ASP A 261 -23.04 -7.78 -2.11
CA ASP A 261 -23.53 -8.91 -2.92
C ASP A 261 -24.88 -8.60 -3.59
N ASP A 262 -24.96 -7.41 -4.21
CA ASP A 262 -26.15 -6.83 -4.84
C ASP A 262 -27.36 -6.54 -3.93
N ARG A 263 -27.20 -6.65 -2.60
CA ARG A 263 -28.22 -6.23 -1.63
C ARG A 263 -27.95 -4.82 -1.16
N PHE A 264 -28.96 -3.97 -1.14
CA PHE A 264 -28.84 -2.62 -0.60
C PHE A 264 -28.52 -2.68 0.90
N VAL A 265 -27.47 -1.97 1.31
CA VAL A 265 -27.03 -1.88 2.71
C VAL A 265 -27.40 -0.52 3.30
N CYS A 266 -26.93 0.55 2.67
CA CYS A 266 -27.12 1.91 3.15
C CYS A 266 -26.90 2.94 2.04
N ALA A 267 -27.39 4.15 2.26
CA ALA A 267 -27.06 5.33 1.47
C ALA A 267 -26.34 6.36 2.35
N SER A 268 -25.12 6.76 1.95
CA SER A 268 -24.36 7.83 2.59
C SER A 268 -24.76 9.16 1.95
N GLN A 269 -25.36 10.04 2.74
CA GLN A 269 -25.51 11.45 2.39
C GLN A 269 -24.51 12.24 3.24
N GLY A 270 -23.55 12.90 2.62
CA GLY A 270 -22.46 13.54 3.36
C GLY A 270 -21.34 14.01 2.47
N ASP A 271 -20.12 14.04 3.02
CA ASP A 271 -18.91 14.26 2.23
C ASP A 271 -18.55 13.04 1.39
N GLY A 272 -18.77 11.82 1.90
CA GLY A 272 -18.44 10.60 1.17
C GLY A 272 -18.53 9.29 1.96
N ILE A 273 -17.87 8.27 1.43
CA ILE A 273 -17.74 6.93 2.03
C ILE A 273 -16.40 6.30 1.62
N ILE A 274 -15.79 5.55 2.52
CA ILE A 274 -14.50 4.88 2.34
C ILE A 274 -14.71 3.37 2.45
N VAL A 275 -14.12 2.61 1.53
CA VAL A 275 -13.88 1.18 1.70
C VAL A 275 -12.38 0.97 1.87
N ALA A 276 -11.96 0.53 3.06
CA ALA A 276 -10.55 0.36 3.43
C ALA A 276 -10.20 -1.10 3.72
N THR A 277 -8.94 -1.45 3.54
CA THR A 277 -8.35 -2.69 4.05
C THR A 277 -8.05 -2.56 5.55
N PRO A 278 -7.73 -3.66 6.25
CA PRO A 278 -7.19 -3.62 7.60
C PRO A 278 -5.91 -2.76 7.69
N THR A 279 -5.09 -2.74 6.63
CA THR A 279 -3.90 -1.88 6.55
C THR A 279 -4.30 -0.40 6.46
N GLY A 280 -5.32 -0.07 5.67
CA GLY A 280 -5.88 1.29 5.57
C GLY A 280 -6.69 1.74 6.79
N SER A 281 -6.95 0.86 7.76
CA SER A 281 -7.70 1.19 8.98
C SER A 281 -7.01 2.25 9.83
N THR A 282 -5.68 2.41 9.70
CA THR A 282 -4.88 3.43 10.38
C THR A 282 -4.63 4.68 9.51
N ALA A 283 -5.14 4.69 8.28
CA ALA A 283 -4.98 5.79 7.31
C ALA A 283 -6.23 6.69 7.30
N TYR A 284 -6.85 6.92 6.13
CA TYR A 284 -7.96 7.87 6.04
C TYR A 284 -9.21 7.38 6.79
N SER A 285 -9.42 6.07 6.86
CA SER A 285 -10.50 5.47 7.65
C SER A 285 -10.43 5.87 9.13
N LEU A 286 -9.23 5.88 9.73
CA LEU A 286 -9.05 6.30 11.13
C LEU A 286 -9.48 7.76 11.34
N ALA A 287 -9.08 8.64 10.43
CA ALA A 287 -9.43 10.06 10.49
C ALA A 287 -10.94 10.30 10.34
N ALA A 288 -11.64 9.45 9.58
CA ALA A 288 -13.09 9.48 9.43
C ALA A 288 -13.85 8.80 10.60
N GLY A 289 -13.15 8.31 11.63
CA GLY A 289 -13.74 7.68 12.80
C GLY A 289 -13.90 6.16 12.71
N GLY A 290 -13.23 5.52 11.74
CA GLY A 290 -13.11 4.07 11.64
C GLY A 290 -12.34 3.45 12.81
N SER A 291 -12.56 2.15 13.04
CA SER A 291 -11.79 1.39 14.05
C SER A 291 -10.45 0.94 13.48
N MET A 292 -9.40 0.94 14.31
CA MET A 292 -8.14 0.29 13.95
C MET A 292 -8.34 -1.22 13.94
N VAL A 293 -7.88 -1.86 12.89
CA VAL A 293 -8.01 -3.30 12.68
C VAL A 293 -6.62 -3.87 12.43
N HIS A 294 -6.31 -4.98 13.12
CA HIS A 294 -5.03 -5.67 12.93
C HIS A 294 -4.94 -6.20 11.48
N PRO A 295 -3.79 -6.09 10.79
CA PRO A 295 -3.61 -6.54 9.40
C PRO A 295 -4.03 -7.99 9.16
N ASP A 296 -3.88 -8.84 10.19
CA ASP A 296 -4.27 -10.25 10.16
C ASP A 296 -5.78 -10.52 10.26
N VAL A 297 -6.63 -9.51 10.40
CA VAL A 297 -8.09 -9.71 10.40
C VAL A 297 -8.58 -9.69 8.94
N PRO A 298 -9.13 -10.80 8.41
CA PRO A 298 -9.68 -10.81 7.06
C PRO A 298 -10.97 -9.99 7.03
N GLY A 299 -10.96 -8.85 6.33
CA GLY A 299 -12.15 -8.03 6.17
C GLY A 299 -11.93 -6.74 5.40
N MET A 300 -13.03 -6.06 5.10
CA MET A 300 -13.07 -4.73 4.51
C MET A 300 -13.85 -3.79 5.42
N LEU A 301 -13.36 -2.57 5.61
CA LEU A 301 -13.97 -1.56 6.47
C LEU A 301 -14.76 -0.59 5.61
N LEU A 302 -16.05 -0.40 5.91
CA LEU A 302 -16.89 0.65 5.35
C LEU A 302 -16.99 1.79 6.36
N THR A 303 -16.43 2.96 6.03
CA THR A 303 -16.39 4.12 6.93
C THR A 303 -17.04 5.34 6.25
N PRO A 304 -18.13 5.91 6.78
CA PRO A 304 -18.70 7.14 6.22
C PRO A 304 -17.80 8.35 6.48
N ILE A 305 -17.77 9.30 5.55
CA ILE A 305 -17.08 10.59 5.71
C ILE A 305 -18.13 11.65 5.99
N CYS A 306 -18.13 12.21 7.21
CA CYS A 306 -19.02 13.29 7.64
C CYS A 306 -20.49 13.10 7.19
N ALA A 307 -21.06 11.91 7.42
CA ALA A 307 -22.43 11.62 7.03
C ALA A 307 -23.43 12.47 7.83
N SER A 308 -24.50 12.93 7.18
CA SER A 308 -25.56 13.74 7.77
C SER A 308 -26.43 12.96 8.76
N VAL A 309 -26.33 11.62 8.76
CA VAL A 309 -27.11 10.72 9.61
C VAL A 309 -26.28 10.25 10.82
N LEU A 310 -26.76 10.55 12.02
CA LEU A 310 -26.06 10.24 13.29
C LEU A 310 -25.90 8.74 13.58
N SER A 311 -26.74 7.89 12.98
CA SER A 311 -26.70 6.44 13.20
C SER A 311 -25.71 5.71 12.28
N PHE A 312 -25.08 6.41 11.32
CA PHE A 312 -24.15 5.76 10.39
C PHE A 312 -22.80 5.54 11.07
N ARG A 313 -22.62 4.35 11.63
CA ARG A 313 -21.37 3.90 12.24
C ARG A 313 -20.54 3.09 11.23
N PRO A 314 -19.20 3.07 11.35
CA PRO A 314 -18.36 2.20 10.54
C PRO A 314 -18.74 0.73 10.67
N ILE A 315 -18.65 -0.02 9.57
CA ILE A 315 -19.02 -1.44 9.47
C ILE A 315 -17.82 -2.23 8.98
N VAL A 316 -17.60 -3.43 9.53
CA VAL A 316 -16.59 -4.38 9.04
C VAL A 316 -17.30 -5.51 8.31
N PHE A 317 -16.93 -5.73 7.05
CA PHE A 317 -17.41 -6.81 6.20
C PHE A 317 -16.36 -7.92 6.11
N PRO A 318 -16.78 -9.19 5.94
CA PRO A 318 -15.86 -10.26 5.54
C PRO A 318 -15.18 -9.95 4.21
N ASP A 319 -13.98 -10.46 4.00
CA ASP A 319 -13.20 -10.28 2.76
C ASP A 319 -13.80 -11.01 1.54
N SER A 320 -14.72 -11.95 1.76
CA SER A 320 -15.41 -12.75 0.75
C SER A 320 -16.54 -12.02 0.03
N VAL A 321 -17.00 -10.88 0.55
CA VAL A 321 -18.15 -10.16 -0.02
C VAL A 321 -17.70 -9.22 -1.14
N THR A 322 -18.64 -8.85 -2.00
CA THR A 322 -18.44 -7.80 -3.00
C THR A 322 -19.19 -6.54 -2.58
N LEU A 323 -18.47 -5.44 -2.37
CA LEU A 323 -19.06 -4.13 -2.09
C LEU A 323 -19.19 -3.34 -3.39
N ARG A 324 -20.34 -2.71 -3.61
CA ARG A 324 -20.59 -1.85 -4.77
C ARG A 324 -21.06 -0.48 -4.29
N LEU A 325 -20.25 0.53 -4.56
CA LEU A 325 -20.57 1.95 -4.29
C LEU A 325 -21.13 2.56 -5.56
N GLN A 326 -22.36 3.06 -5.53
CA GLN A 326 -23.04 3.61 -6.70
C GLN A 326 -23.48 5.04 -6.45
N VAL A 327 -23.28 5.90 -7.46
CA VAL A 327 -23.91 7.21 -7.50
C VAL A 327 -25.32 7.02 -8.07
N PRO A 328 -26.40 7.35 -7.33
CA PRO A 328 -27.76 7.21 -7.82
C PRO A 328 -28.00 8.00 -9.10
N VAL A 329 -28.89 7.51 -9.97
CA VAL A 329 -29.21 8.16 -11.24
C VAL A 329 -29.93 9.49 -11.02
N ASP A 330 -30.72 9.57 -9.96
CA ASP A 330 -31.46 10.75 -9.50
C ASP A 330 -30.60 11.71 -8.66
N SER A 331 -29.34 11.38 -8.38
CA SER A 331 -28.41 12.27 -7.68
C SER A 331 -28.31 13.62 -8.42
N SER A 332 -28.28 14.72 -7.69
CA SER A 332 -28.10 16.06 -8.29
C SER A 332 -26.67 16.28 -8.78
N VAL A 333 -25.68 15.66 -8.13
CA VAL A 333 -24.24 15.88 -8.35
C VAL A 333 -23.51 14.56 -8.61
N SER A 334 -22.45 14.61 -9.42
CA SER A 334 -21.45 13.54 -9.55
C SER A 334 -20.61 13.39 -8.28
N ALA A 335 -20.02 12.21 -8.09
CA ALA A 335 -19.04 11.96 -7.04
C ALA A 335 -17.62 11.90 -7.63
N TRP A 336 -16.62 11.84 -6.77
CA TRP A 336 -15.22 11.61 -7.11
C TRP A 336 -14.75 10.35 -6.40
N CYS A 337 -14.03 9.50 -7.12
CA CYS A 337 -13.43 8.29 -6.58
C CYS A 337 -11.91 8.45 -6.56
N SER A 338 -11.28 8.08 -5.46
CA SER A 338 -9.84 8.08 -5.29
C SER A 338 -9.35 6.72 -4.79
N PHE A 339 -8.16 6.34 -5.21
CA PHE A 339 -7.54 5.04 -4.96
C PHE A 339 -6.19 5.26 -4.27
N ASP A 340 -6.06 4.91 -2.99
CA ASP A 340 -4.90 5.24 -2.13
C ASP A 340 -4.53 6.75 -2.16
N GLY A 341 -5.54 7.63 -2.21
CA GLY A 341 -5.34 9.08 -2.34
C GLY A 341 -4.77 9.53 -3.69
N ARG A 342 -4.82 8.67 -4.72
CA ARG A 342 -4.33 8.92 -6.08
C ARG A 342 -5.37 8.54 -7.12
N ASN A 343 -5.07 8.83 -8.39
CA ASN A 343 -5.89 8.43 -9.54
C ASN A 343 -7.36 8.89 -9.39
N ALA A 344 -7.56 10.12 -8.94
CA ALA A 344 -8.89 10.67 -8.71
C ALA A 344 -9.67 10.73 -10.04
N MET A 345 -10.87 10.16 -10.06
CA MET A 345 -11.75 10.08 -11.22
C MET A 345 -13.16 10.51 -10.85
N SER A 346 -13.80 11.30 -11.71
CA SER A 346 -15.20 11.67 -11.55
C SER A 346 -16.12 10.48 -11.88
N LEU A 347 -17.02 10.16 -10.96
CA LEU A 347 -18.10 9.18 -11.14
C LEU A 347 -19.38 9.92 -11.51
N SER A 348 -19.83 9.69 -12.76
CA SER A 348 -21.09 10.23 -13.25
C SER A 348 -22.29 9.52 -12.60
N LYS A 349 -23.49 10.11 -12.74
CA LYS A 349 -24.73 9.53 -12.23
C LYS A 349 -24.95 8.13 -12.82
N GLY A 350 -25.36 7.18 -11.98
CA GLY A 350 -25.53 5.78 -12.36
C GLY A 350 -24.23 4.96 -12.41
N TRP A 351 -23.05 5.59 -12.35
CA TRP A 351 -21.78 4.87 -12.31
C TRP A 351 -21.57 4.23 -10.94
N SER A 352 -20.76 3.17 -10.92
CA SER A 352 -20.46 2.44 -9.70
C SER A 352 -19.02 1.96 -9.65
N VAL A 353 -18.54 1.74 -8.44
CA VAL A 353 -17.24 1.13 -8.15
C VAL A 353 -17.51 -0.16 -7.39
N THR A 354 -17.09 -1.26 -7.99
CA THR A 354 -17.14 -2.59 -7.38
C THR A 354 -15.81 -2.87 -6.70
N VAL A 355 -15.83 -3.23 -5.43
CA VAL A 355 -14.67 -3.45 -4.57
C VAL A 355 -14.70 -4.88 -4.06
N ILE A 356 -13.63 -5.60 -4.34
CA ILE A 356 -13.41 -6.97 -3.87
C ILE A 356 -12.01 -7.08 -3.28
N THR A 357 -11.78 -8.09 -2.46
CA THR A 357 -10.42 -8.43 -2.01
C THR A 357 -9.60 -8.95 -3.19
N SER A 358 -8.42 -8.37 -3.41
CA SER A 358 -7.52 -8.76 -4.49
C SER A 358 -6.86 -10.11 -4.21
N LYS A 359 -6.71 -10.93 -5.26
CA LYS A 359 -5.92 -12.18 -5.21
C LYS A 359 -4.41 -11.96 -5.01
N TRP A 360 -3.95 -10.72 -5.21
CA TRP A 360 -2.55 -10.34 -5.15
C TRP A 360 -2.30 -9.47 -3.91
N PRO A 361 -1.81 -10.03 -2.80
CA PRO A 361 -1.44 -9.21 -1.65
C PRO A 361 -0.11 -8.48 -1.87
N LEU A 362 0.22 -7.59 -0.93
CA LEU A 362 1.51 -6.90 -0.84
C LEU A 362 2.37 -7.59 0.25
N PRO A 363 3.43 -8.31 -0.15
CA PRO A 363 4.33 -8.98 0.79
C PRO A 363 5.34 -7.99 1.39
N LEU A 364 5.21 -7.69 2.68
CA LEU A 364 6.10 -6.80 3.41
C LEU A 364 7.03 -7.60 4.31
N VAL A 365 8.35 -7.38 4.22
CA VAL A 365 9.30 -8.05 5.11
C VAL A 365 9.15 -7.49 6.52
N ALA A 366 8.96 -8.39 7.49
CA ALA A 366 8.69 -8.06 8.89
C ALA A 366 9.93 -8.27 9.77
N ARG A 367 9.97 -7.64 10.95
CA ARG A 367 11.03 -7.88 11.93
C ARG A 367 10.93 -9.28 12.51
N SER A 368 12.01 -9.71 13.17
CA SER A 368 12.00 -10.97 13.93
C SER A 368 11.05 -10.82 15.11
N GLY A 369 9.97 -11.63 15.13
CA GLY A 369 8.89 -11.48 16.10
C GLY A 369 7.76 -10.55 15.66
N GLY A 370 7.55 -10.36 14.34
CA GLY A 370 6.62 -9.37 13.76
C GLY A 370 5.15 -9.37 14.21
N GLU A 371 4.74 -10.24 15.15
CA GLU A 371 3.47 -10.10 15.88
C GLU A 371 3.44 -8.78 16.68
N ASP A 372 4.60 -8.32 17.16
CA ASP A 372 4.72 -7.06 17.90
C ASP A 372 4.84 -5.82 16.99
N ASP A 373 5.08 -5.98 15.68
CA ASP A 373 5.33 -4.86 14.77
C ASP A 373 4.12 -3.93 14.68
N TRP A 374 2.92 -4.50 14.62
CA TRP A 374 1.69 -3.70 14.60
C TRP A 374 1.47 -2.95 15.92
N PHE A 375 1.64 -3.63 17.06
CA PHE A 375 1.46 -3.01 18.38
C PHE A 375 2.45 -1.87 18.61
N ASN A 376 3.73 -2.10 18.27
CA ASN A 376 4.76 -1.07 18.36
C ASN A 376 4.45 0.12 17.45
N GLY A 377 3.98 -0.13 16.21
CA GLY A 377 3.54 0.94 15.31
C GLY A 377 2.39 1.76 15.89
N VAL A 378 1.37 1.12 16.46
CA VAL A 378 0.24 1.81 17.11
C VAL A 378 0.70 2.65 18.31
N MET A 379 1.59 2.10 19.14
CA MET A 379 2.10 2.81 20.32
C MET A 379 3.03 3.97 19.96
N GLU A 380 3.99 3.76 19.06
CA GLU A 380 5.00 4.76 18.70
C GLU A 380 4.46 5.84 17.77
N THR A 381 3.67 5.46 16.75
CA THR A 381 3.18 6.41 15.73
C THR A 381 1.96 7.18 16.19
N LEU A 382 1.05 6.57 16.97
CA LEU A 382 -0.20 7.21 17.41
C LEU A 382 -0.22 7.60 18.89
N ASN A 383 0.85 7.31 19.66
CA ASN A 383 0.87 7.48 21.11
C ASN A 383 -0.38 6.86 21.78
N TRP A 384 -0.79 5.70 21.28
CA TRP A 384 -2.11 5.15 21.57
C TRP A 384 -2.31 4.93 23.07
N ASN A 385 -3.37 5.55 23.60
CA ASN A 385 -3.78 5.48 25.00
C ASN A 385 -2.62 5.67 26.01
N ASN A 386 -1.65 6.52 25.67
CA ASN A 386 -0.58 6.88 26.60
C ASN A 386 -1.16 7.70 27.76
N ARG A 387 -1.46 7.03 28.88
CA ARG A 387 -1.96 7.65 30.10
C ARG A 387 -0.81 7.85 31.08
N LYS A 388 -0.71 9.06 31.63
CA LYS A 388 0.05 9.26 32.88
C LYS A 388 -0.58 8.37 33.95
N VAL A 389 0.18 7.43 34.48
CA VAL A 389 -0.24 6.64 35.64
C VAL A 389 -0.64 7.63 36.73
N GLN A 390 -1.89 7.58 37.18
CA GLN A 390 -2.31 8.37 38.33
C GLN A 390 -1.42 7.93 39.49
N GLY A 391 -0.60 8.85 40.00
CA GLY A 391 0.27 8.59 41.13
C GLY A 391 -0.57 7.99 42.25
N GLY A 392 -0.24 6.76 42.65
CA GLY A 392 -0.82 6.18 43.85
C GLY A 392 -0.59 7.18 44.98
N PHE A 393 -1.64 7.43 45.76
CA PHE A 393 -1.55 8.15 47.02
C PHE A 393 -0.55 7.39 47.89
N ALA A 394 0.74 7.69 47.76
CA ALA A 394 1.74 7.26 48.71
C ALA A 394 1.30 7.89 50.02
N ARG A 395 0.75 7.09 50.92
CA ARG A 395 0.66 7.46 52.33
C ARG A 395 2.09 7.68 52.80
N THR A 396 2.59 8.90 52.66
CA THR A 396 3.74 9.38 53.42
C THR A 396 3.26 9.58 54.85
N CYS A 397 3.15 8.47 55.59
CA CYS A 397 3.20 8.50 57.04
C CYS A 397 4.65 8.71 57.46
N SER A 398 5.11 9.97 57.40
CA SER A 398 6.22 10.48 58.20
C SER A 398 6.38 11.96 57.87
N GLY A 399 6.12 12.81 58.87
CA GLY A 399 6.32 14.24 58.79
C GLY A 399 7.79 14.59 58.55
N ASP A 400 8.03 15.65 57.78
CA ASP A 400 8.40 16.95 58.32
C ASP A 400 8.47 17.98 57.17
N SER A 401 8.15 19.23 57.53
CA SER A 401 8.13 20.48 56.73
C SER A 401 9.40 20.73 55.87
N ILE A 402 9.36 21.47 54.75
CA ILE A 402 9.42 22.95 54.61
C ILE A 402 9.20 23.35 53.11
N PRO A 403 8.65 24.55 52.77
CA PRO A 403 8.29 24.95 51.40
C PRO A 403 9.32 25.86 50.67
N GLY A 404 9.32 25.79 49.34
CA GLY A 404 10.03 26.68 48.39
C GLY A 404 10.44 25.85 47.17
N GLU A 405 10.10 26.16 45.92
CA GLU A 405 10.34 27.43 45.24
C GLU A 405 9.47 27.45 43.95
N LYS A 406 8.81 28.59 43.67
CA LYS A 406 8.19 28.85 42.37
C LYS A 406 9.29 29.28 41.39
N SER A 407 9.36 28.67 40.21
CA SER A 407 9.86 29.39 39.04
C SER A 407 9.08 29.01 37.78
N LYS A 408 8.72 30.07 37.06
CA LYS A 408 8.07 30.07 35.76
C LYS A 408 9.03 29.53 34.70
N ASN A 409 8.55 28.62 33.87
CA ASN A 409 8.38 28.83 32.43
C ASN A 409 7.52 27.71 31.84
#